data_AF-J9PZG6-F1
#
_entry.id   AF-J9PZG6-F1
#
_cell.length_a   1.000
_cell.length_b   1.000
_cell.length_c   1.000
_cell.angle_alpha   90.00
_cell.angle_beta   90.00
_cell.angle_gamma   90.00
#
_symmetry.space_group_name_H-M   'P 1'
#
loop_
_entity.id
_entity.type
_entity.pdbx_description
1 polymer ?
#
loop_
_entity_poly.entity_id
_entity_poly.type
_entity_poly.pdbx_seq_one_letter_code
_entity_poly.pdbx_strand_id
1 'polypeptide(L)'
;TVQAEVSGLYDMSAQGQYSIRYLLPTLPQEAKAAKAKQAQASESNAVTLWVDGVSDERVLAKAAPLAEPQAVTASVSFSGRCTNTQKSDILAALDAASGITNNSSSYLAVDKPEGQRYRSWFGAYDASRWDQAETHFSKIKDAIDNKPLTFDCGCKQSYFAYVYPDQPYKVYLCKSFWTAPV
;
A
#
# COMPACT_ATOMS: atom_id res chain seq x y z
N THR A 1 11.49 23.08 18.00
CA THR A 1 10.27 22.63 17.30
C THR A 1 10.58 21.36 16.55
N VAL A 2 9.71 20.35 16.62
CA VAL A 2 9.83 19.08 15.86
C VAL A 2 8.57 18.93 15.01
N GLN A 3 8.71 18.38 13.81
CA GLN A 3 7.61 18.10 12.90
C GLN A 3 7.39 16.58 12.80
N ALA A 4 6.13 16.15 12.77
CA ALA A 4 5.74 14.76 12.58
C ALA A 4 4.63 14.66 11.53
N GLU A 5 4.71 13.63 10.70
CA GLU A 5 3.62 13.22 9.80
C GLU A 5 2.76 12.19 10.55
N VAL A 6 1.44 12.37 10.54
CA VAL A 6 0.50 11.63 11.40
C VAL A 6 -0.28 10.57 10.63
N SER A 7 -0.56 10.77 9.34
CA SER A 7 -1.41 9.88 8.53
C SER A 7 -0.76 8.53 8.17
N GLY A 8 0.56 8.42 8.29
CA GLY A 8 1.29 7.16 8.24
C GLY A 8 1.35 6.43 9.60
N LEU A 9 1.01 7.10 10.70
CA LEU A 9 1.01 6.53 12.05
C LEU A 9 -0.36 6.13 12.54
N TYR A 10 -1.38 6.88 12.13
CA TYR A 10 -2.79 6.67 12.45
C TYR A 10 -3.56 6.49 11.16
N ASP A 11 -4.58 5.63 11.17
CA ASP A 11 -5.44 5.51 10.00
C ASP A 11 -6.31 6.76 9.87
N MET A 12 -5.91 7.62 8.93
CA MET A 12 -6.62 8.83 8.53
C MET A 12 -7.12 8.72 7.08
N SER A 13 -7.34 7.49 6.59
CA SER A 13 -7.79 7.23 5.22
C SER A 13 -9.24 7.61 4.98
N ALA A 14 -10.09 7.59 5.99
CA ALA A 14 -11.48 8.04 5.87
C ALA A 14 -11.56 9.58 5.77
N GLN A 15 -12.39 10.09 4.86
CA GLN A 15 -12.67 11.52 4.76
C GLN A 15 -13.40 12.04 6.00
N GLY A 16 -13.05 13.24 6.47
CA GLY A 16 -13.83 13.93 7.49
C GLY A 16 -13.02 14.90 8.35
N GLN A 17 -13.66 15.36 9.43
CA GLN A 17 -13.03 16.23 10.41
C GLN A 17 -12.22 15.41 11.43
N TYR A 18 -10.93 15.70 11.55
CA TYR A 18 -10.03 15.09 12.54
C TYR A 18 -9.64 16.09 13.61
N SER A 19 -9.31 15.56 14.80
CA SER A 19 -8.74 16.30 15.93
C SER A 19 -7.49 15.57 16.40
N ILE A 20 -6.36 16.28 16.48
CA ILE A 20 -5.06 15.74 16.82
C ILE A 20 -4.56 16.40 18.11
N ARG A 21 -4.08 15.59 19.04
CA ARG A 21 -3.44 16.02 20.29
C ARG A 21 -2.14 15.25 20.49
N TYR A 22 -1.14 15.91 21.06
CA TYR A 22 0.11 15.27 21.46
C TYR A 22 0.05 14.90 22.94
N LEU A 23 0.30 13.63 23.24
CA LEU A 23 0.47 13.15 24.61
C LEU A 23 1.86 13.56 25.09
N LEU A 24 1.93 14.34 26.18
CA LEU A 24 3.22 14.75 26.76
C LEU A 24 3.95 13.52 27.32
N PRO A 25 5.27 13.43 27.13
CA PRO A 25 6.06 12.34 27.68
C PRO A 25 6.01 12.40 29.21
N THR A 26 5.94 11.22 29.85
CA THR A 26 6.11 11.12 31.29
C THR A 26 7.57 11.40 31.63
N LEU A 27 7.81 12.43 32.45
CA LEU A 27 9.14 12.68 32.98
C LEU A 27 9.44 11.61 34.05
N PRO A 28 10.64 11.01 34.05
CA PRO A 28 11.06 10.11 35.13
C PRO A 28 10.89 10.83 36.47
N GLN A 29 10.10 10.25 37.36
CA GLN A 29 9.85 10.82 38.66
C GLN A 29 11.12 10.67 39.50
N GLU A 30 11.83 11.77 39.79
CA GLU A 30 12.90 11.74 40.78
C GLU A 30 12.30 11.28 42.12
N ALA A 31 12.83 10.17 42.63
CA ALA A 31 12.28 9.44 43.76
C ALA A 31 12.37 10.28 45.06
N LYS A 32 11.39 11.16 45.32
CA LYS A 32 11.18 11.80 46.65
C LYS A 32 9.88 12.60 46.83
N ALA A 33 8.75 12.13 46.29
CA ALA A 33 7.45 12.68 46.67
C ALA A 33 6.41 11.58 46.93
N ALA A 34 6.25 11.22 48.21
CA ALA A 34 5.08 10.50 48.68
C ALA A 34 3.84 11.39 48.46
N LYS A 35 2.86 10.88 47.69
CA LYS A 35 1.65 11.55 47.16
C LYS A 35 1.76 12.12 45.73
N ALA A 36 2.12 11.29 44.76
CA ALA A 36 1.65 11.50 43.40
C ALA A 36 0.46 10.56 43.15
N LYS A 37 -0.77 11.08 43.24
CA LYS A 37 -1.91 10.48 42.54
C LYS A 37 -1.49 10.31 41.08
N GLN A 38 -1.78 9.16 40.46
CA GLN A 38 -1.54 8.87 39.04
C GLN A 38 -1.60 10.16 38.22
N ALA A 39 -0.45 10.65 37.79
CA ALA A 39 -0.39 11.80 36.90
C ALA A 39 -1.07 11.36 35.61
N GLN A 40 -2.31 11.81 35.41
CA GLN A 40 -2.98 11.70 34.12
C GLN A 40 -2.03 12.32 33.10
N ALA A 41 -1.68 11.57 32.06
CA ALA A 41 -0.79 12.06 31.03
C ALA A 41 -1.35 13.38 30.49
N SER A 42 -0.53 14.44 30.53
CA SER A 42 -0.92 15.77 30.08
C SER A 42 -0.95 15.78 28.55
N GLU A 43 -1.85 16.58 27.95
CA GLU A 43 -1.99 16.68 26.49
C GLU A 43 -1.73 18.10 26.02
N SER A 44 -1.28 18.26 24.76
CA SER A 44 -1.22 19.56 24.09
C SER A 44 -2.62 20.13 23.80
N ASN A 45 -2.68 21.37 23.32
CA ASN A 45 -3.88 21.86 22.66
C ASN A 45 -4.25 20.96 21.46
N ALA A 46 -5.54 20.90 21.14
CA ALA A 46 -6.02 20.20 19.95
C ALA A 46 -5.81 21.06 18.70
N VAL A 47 -5.42 20.40 17.60
CA VAL A 47 -5.52 20.95 16.26
C VAL A 47 -6.60 20.18 15.52
N THR A 48 -7.52 20.89 14.90
CA THR A 48 -8.60 20.30 14.10
C THR A 48 -8.39 20.63 12.63
N LEU A 49 -8.66 19.66 11.76
CA LEU A 49 -8.52 19.83 10.32
C LEU A 49 -9.52 18.93 9.59
N TRP A 50 -9.88 19.34 8.37
CA TRP A 50 -10.55 18.46 7.42
C TRP A 50 -9.50 17.62 6.69
N VAL A 51 -9.77 16.34 6.52
CA VAL A 51 -8.94 15.40 5.76
C VAL A 51 -9.78 14.89 4.60
N ASP A 52 -9.28 15.08 3.37
CA ASP A 52 -9.98 14.62 2.16
C ASP A 52 -10.06 13.09 2.07
N GLY A 53 -9.16 12.40 2.77
CA GLY A 53 -9.09 10.94 2.82
C GLY A 53 -8.37 10.33 1.63
N VAL A 54 -8.38 9.00 1.58
CA VAL A 54 -7.97 8.17 0.45
C VAL A 54 -9.24 7.48 -0.02
N SER A 55 -9.95 8.15 -0.93
CA SER A 55 -11.28 7.75 -1.40
C SER A 55 -11.19 6.57 -2.37
N ASP A 56 -10.96 5.38 -1.85
CA ASP A 56 -10.85 4.15 -2.62
C ASP A 56 -11.49 2.96 -1.88
N GLU A 57 -12.42 2.27 -2.53
CA GLU A 57 -13.14 1.13 -1.96
C GLU A 57 -12.20 0.00 -1.53
N ARG A 58 -11.06 -0.20 -2.21
CA ARG A 58 -10.06 -1.22 -1.88
C ARG A 58 -9.44 -0.98 -0.51
N VAL A 59 -9.41 0.27 -0.05
CA VAL A 59 -8.90 0.68 1.27
C VAL A 59 -10.03 0.68 2.29
N LEU A 60 -11.20 1.21 1.91
CA LEU A 60 -12.35 1.39 2.81
C LEU A 60 -13.08 0.09 3.14
N ALA A 61 -13.02 -0.94 2.30
CA ALA A 61 -13.61 -2.26 2.55
C ALA A 61 -13.05 -2.92 3.83
N LYS A 62 -11.91 -2.46 4.35
CA LYS A 62 -11.32 -2.92 5.61
C LYS A 62 -11.96 -2.30 6.87
N ALA A 63 -12.72 -1.20 6.73
CA ALA A 63 -13.31 -0.45 7.84
C ALA A 63 -14.79 -0.79 8.13
N ALA A 64 -15.45 -1.58 7.27
CA ALA A 64 -16.82 -2.03 7.52
C ALA A 64 -16.84 -3.15 8.58
N PRO A 65 -17.71 -3.09 9.61
CA PRO A 65 -17.91 -4.21 10.51
C PRO A 65 -18.41 -5.42 9.72
N LEU A 66 -17.83 -6.58 10.01
CA LEU A 66 -18.15 -7.90 9.46
C LEU A 66 -19.66 -8.19 9.50
N ALA A 67 -20.38 -7.74 8.49
CA ALA A 67 -21.72 -8.18 8.17
C ALA A 67 -21.63 -8.83 6.79
N GLU A 68 -21.73 -10.17 6.80
CA GLU A 68 -21.71 -11.09 5.67
C GLU A 68 -20.31 -11.47 5.13
N PRO A 69 -20.06 -12.77 4.85
CA PRO A 69 -18.86 -13.23 4.18
C PRO A 69 -19.00 -12.92 2.68
N GLN A 70 -19.09 -11.64 2.32
CA GLN A 70 -18.74 -11.24 0.97
C GLN A 70 -17.22 -11.30 0.91
N ALA A 71 -16.71 -12.24 0.11
CA ALA A 71 -15.30 -12.33 -0.18
C ALA A 71 -14.83 -10.97 -0.73
N VAL A 72 -14.21 -10.16 0.10
CA VAL A 72 -13.49 -8.96 -0.35
C VAL A 72 -12.28 -9.49 -1.12
N THR A 73 -12.46 -9.78 -2.40
CA THR A 73 -11.42 -10.43 -3.20
C THR A 73 -10.28 -9.44 -3.44
N ALA A 74 -10.56 -8.18 -3.76
CA ALA A 74 -9.57 -7.12 -3.88
C ALA A 74 -9.57 -6.21 -2.65
N SER A 75 -8.46 -6.18 -1.90
CA SER A 75 -8.25 -5.16 -0.86
C SER A 75 -6.81 -4.69 -0.86
N VAL A 76 -6.59 -3.45 -0.44
CA VAL A 76 -5.27 -2.83 -0.34
C VAL A 76 -5.04 -2.37 1.09
N SER A 77 -3.95 -2.86 1.68
CA SER A 77 -3.51 -2.50 3.02
C SER A 77 -2.14 -1.81 2.99
N PHE A 78 -1.86 -1.00 4.00
CA PHE A 78 -0.61 -0.26 4.10
C PHE A 78 0.12 -0.53 5.42
N SER A 79 1.45 -0.49 5.38
CA SER A 79 2.33 -0.60 6.55
C SER A 79 3.59 0.25 6.35
N GLY A 80 4.49 0.30 7.34
CA GLY A 80 5.75 1.03 7.19
C GLY A 80 5.60 2.56 7.07
N ARG A 81 4.52 3.12 7.64
CA ARG A 81 4.22 4.55 7.66
C ARG A 81 3.95 5.19 6.29
N CYS A 82 3.15 4.55 5.45
CA CYS A 82 2.64 5.19 4.24
C CYS A 82 1.73 6.36 4.59
N THR A 83 2.09 7.58 4.20
CA THR A 83 1.24 8.77 4.36
C THR A 83 0.00 8.69 3.46
N ASN A 84 -1.02 9.52 3.69
CA ASN A 84 -2.18 9.56 2.80
C ASN A 84 -1.81 9.90 1.34
N THR A 85 -0.85 10.80 1.11
CA THR A 85 -0.31 11.06 -0.23
C THR A 85 0.27 9.79 -0.86
N GLN A 86 1.12 9.08 -0.11
CA GLN A 86 1.71 7.83 -0.60
C GLN A 86 0.67 6.74 -0.87
N LYS A 87 -0.37 6.63 -0.02
CA LYS A 87 -1.49 5.70 -0.25
C LYS A 87 -2.18 6.00 -1.58
N SER A 88 -2.49 7.28 -1.85
CA SER A 88 -3.10 7.70 -3.11
C SER A 88 -2.19 7.44 -4.32
N ASP A 89 -0.90 7.77 -4.23
CA ASP A 89 0.07 7.53 -5.30
C ASP A 89 0.22 6.03 -5.63
N ILE A 90 0.23 5.17 -4.59
CA ILE A 90 0.28 3.72 -4.76
C ILE A 90 -0.97 3.20 -5.47
N LEU A 91 -2.16 3.70 -5.13
CA LEU A 91 -3.41 3.28 -5.77
C LEU A 91 -3.44 3.69 -7.25
N ALA A 92 -2.99 4.90 -7.57
CA ALA A 92 -2.85 5.35 -8.96
C ALA A 92 -1.86 4.47 -9.73
N ALA A 93 -0.72 4.11 -9.13
CA ALA A 93 0.24 3.19 -9.72
C ALA A 93 -0.32 1.77 -9.88
N LEU A 94 -1.17 1.31 -8.95
CA LEU A 94 -1.85 0.01 -9.03
C LEU A 94 -2.87 -0.02 -10.16
N ASP A 95 -3.59 1.09 -10.42
CA ASP A 95 -4.51 1.20 -11.55
C ASP A 95 -3.77 1.16 -12.89
N ALA A 96 -2.64 1.88 -13.00
CA ALA A 96 -1.75 1.81 -14.15
C ALA A 96 -1.19 0.39 -14.36
N ALA A 97 -0.79 -0.28 -13.27
CA ALA A 97 -0.33 -1.67 -13.29
C ALA A 97 -1.43 -2.64 -13.76
N SER A 98 -2.68 -2.46 -13.33
CA SER A 98 -3.83 -3.22 -13.84
C SER A 98 -3.99 -3.02 -15.35
N GLY A 99 -3.91 -1.77 -15.82
CA GLY A 99 -4.00 -1.42 -17.25
C GLY A 99 -2.96 -2.14 -18.12
N ILE A 100 -1.67 -2.06 -17.76
CA ILE A 100 -0.60 -2.71 -18.54
C ILE A 100 -0.64 -4.23 -18.43
N THR A 101 -1.10 -4.78 -17.30
CA THR A 101 -1.25 -6.22 -17.10
C THR A 101 -2.39 -6.75 -17.97
N ASN A 102 -3.54 -6.06 -17.99
CA ASN A 102 -4.67 -6.39 -18.86
C ASN A 102 -4.26 -6.37 -20.33
N ASN A 103 -3.55 -5.34 -20.75
CA ASN A 103 -3.03 -5.24 -22.12
C ASN A 103 -2.08 -6.39 -22.47
N SER A 104 -1.22 -6.80 -21.53
CA SER A 104 -0.29 -7.91 -21.72
C SER A 104 -1.00 -9.26 -21.79
N SER A 105 -1.99 -9.51 -20.91
CA SER A 105 -2.83 -10.70 -20.94
C SER A 105 -3.62 -10.80 -22.25
N SER A 106 -4.23 -9.71 -22.71
CA SER A 106 -4.92 -9.68 -24.01
C SER A 106 -3.97 -9.91 -25.19
N TYR A 107 -2.72 -9.44 -25.10
CA TYR A 107 -1.72 -9.71 -26.13
C TYR A 107 -1.36 -11.20 -26.20
N LEU A 108 -1.25 -11.87 -25.04
CA LEU A 108 -0.86 -13.28 -24.95
C LEU A 108 -2.00 -14.27 -25.24
N ALA A 109 -3.26 -13.86 -25.08
CA ALA A 109 -4.44 -14.69 -25.35
C ALA A 109 -4.63 -15.12 -26.83
N VAL A 110 -3.80 -14.62 -27.74
CA VAL A 110 -3.79 -15.02 -29.15
C VAL A 110 -2.35 -15.26 -29.56
N ASP A 111 -2.03 -16.49 -29.98
CA ASP A 111 -0.69 -16.87 -30.42
C ASP A 111 -0.14 -15.96 -31.53
N LYS A 112 1.12 -15.52 -31.37
CA LYS A 112 1.82 -14.67 -32.35
C LYS A 112 3.28 -15.13 -32.51
N PRO A 113 3.54 -16.19 -33.29
CA PRO A 113 4.90 -16.73 -33.47
C PRO A 113 5.95 -15.71 -33.93
N GLU A 114 5.53 -14.74 -34.75
CA GLU A 114 6.38 -13.64 -35.25
C GLU A 114 6.23 -12.32 -34.46
N GLY A 115 5.60 -12.37 -33.27
CA GLY A 115 5.29 -11.19 -32.47
C GLY A 115 6.52 -10.49 -31.89
N GLN A 116 6.84 -9.30 -32.38
CA GLN A 116 8.02 -8.54 -31.93
C GLN A 116 8.00 -8.22 -30.43
N ARG A 117 6.83 -7.91 -29.86
CA ARG A 117 6.70 -7.63 -28.42
C ARG A 117 7.08 -8.83 -27.57
N TYR A 118 6.60 -10.03 -27.90
CA TYR A 118 7.02 -11.25 -27.20
C TYR A 118 8.52 -11.49 -27.38
N ARG A 119 9.01 -11.44 -28.61
CA ARG A 119 10.42 -11.69 -28.93
C ARG A 119 11.40 -10.77 -28.21
N SER A 120 11.01 -9.52 -27.99
CA SER A 120 11.84 -8.52 -27.32
C SER A 120 12.12 -8.87 -25.85
N TRP A 121 11.20 -9.56 -25.17
CA TRP A 121 11.29 -9.83 -23.72
C TRP A 121 11.44 -11.31 -23.37
N PHE A 122 10.89 -12.20 -24.20
CA PHE A 122 10.85 -13.65 -23.96
C PHE A 122 11.65 -14.45 -25.00
N GLY A 123 12.21 -13.79 -26.02
CA GLY A 123 13.06 -14.42 -27.03
C GLY A 123 12.28 -15.19 -28.11
N ALA A 124 12.94 -16.17 -28.73
CA ALA A 124 12.33 -16.95 -29.81
C ALA A 124 11.05 -17.65 -29.36
N TYR A 125 10.03 -17.65 -30.22
CA TYR A 125 8.74 -18.27 -29.92
C TYR A 125 8.88 -19.78 -29.72
N ASP A 126 8.20 -20.27 -28.71
CA ASP A 126 7.98 -21.67 -28.40
C ASP A 126 6.63 -21.74 -27.67
N ALA A 127 5.75 -22.64 -28.11
CA ALA A 127 4.38 -22.68 -27.58
C ALA A 127 4.36 -22.89 -26.06
N SER A 128 5.23 -23.74 -25.51
CA SER A 128 5.27 -23.99 -24.06
C SER A 128 5.74 -22.77 -23.26
N ARG A 129 6.71 -22.01 -23.78
CA ARG A 129 7.15 -20.75 -23.16
C ARG A 129 6.13 -19.63 -23.34
N TRP A 130 5.35 -19.64 -24.43
CA TRP A 130 4.24 -18.72 -24.63
C TRP A 130 3.14 -18.95 -23.60
N ASP A 131 2.67 -20.20 -23.47
CA ASP A 131 1.65 -20.60 -22.50
C ASP A 131 2.09 -20.30 -21.05
N GLN A 132 3.40 -20.48 -20.77
CA GLN A 132 3.95 -20.12 -19.47
C GLN A 132 3.90 -18.61 -19.21
N ALA A 133 4.24 -17.78 -20.21
CA ALA A 133 4.12 -16.32 -20.09
C ALA A 133 2.66 -15.90 -19.90
N GLU A 134 1.72 -16.47 -20.66
CA GLU A 134 0.30 -16.22 -20.52
C GLU A 134 -0.19 -16.59 -19.11
N THR A 135 0.20 -17.77 -18.61
CA THR A 135 -0.12 -18.22 -17.25
C THR A 135 0.44 -17.26 -16.19
N HIS A 136 1.67 -16.76 -16.36
CA HIS A 136 2.25 -15.78 -15.44
C HIS A 136 1.43 -14.47 -15.42
N PHE A 137 1.10 -13.90 -16.59
CA PHE A 137 0.32 -12.66 -16.65
C PHE A 137 -1.12 -12.84 -16.14
N SER A 138 -1.74 -14.00 -16.37
CA SER A 138 -3.05 -14.34 -15.81
C SER A 138 -3.02 -14.36 -14.28
N LYS A 139 -1.98 -14.95 -13.67
CA LYS A 139 -1.80 -14.94 -12.21
C LYS A 139 -1.45 -13.56 -11.65
N ILE A 140 -0.68 -12.75 -12.38
CA ILE A 140 -0.39 -11.36 -11.99
C ILE A 140 -1.69 -10.54 -12.01
N LYS A 141 -2.50 -10.68 -13.07
CA LYS A 141 -3.82 -10.03 -13.18
C LYS A 141 -4.72 -10.43 -12.03
N ASP A 142 -4.83 -11.73 -11.74
CA ASP A 142 -5.64 -12.23 -10.62
C ASP A 142 -5.14 -11.72 -9.26
N ALA A 143 -3.83 -11.53 -9.08
CA ALA A 143 -3.29 -10.91 -7.88
C ALA A 143 -3.69 -9.44 -7.74
N ILE A 144 -3.59 -8.67 -8.83
CA ILE A 144 -3.96 -7.25 -8.84
C ILE A 144 -5.45 -7.07 -8.58
N ASP A 145 -6.29 -7.88 -9.22
CA ASP A 145 -7.74 -7.68 -9.22
C ASP A 145 -8.45 -8.38 -8.05
N ASN A 146 -7.89 -9.48 -7.51
CA ASN A 146 -8.62 -10.39 -6.63
C ASN A 146 -7.82 -10.90 -5.41
N LYS A 147 -6.70 -10.26 -5.04
CA LYS A 147 -5.96 -10.65 -3.83
C LYS A 147 -5.80 -9.49 -2.85
N PRO A 148 -5.60 -9.80 -1.55
CA PRO A 148 -5.34 -8.77 -0.53
C PRO A 148 -3.89 -8.29 -0.63
N LEU A 149 -3.66 -7.20 -1.35
CA LEU A 149 -2.34 -6.60 -1.51
C LEU A 149 -1.95 -5.79 -0.28
N THR A 150 -0.67 -5.83 0.07
CA THR A 150 -0.11 -4.96 1.12
C THR A 150 1.10 -4.20 0.61
N PHE A 151 1.10 -2.88 0.76
CA PHE A 151 2.24 -2.03 0.42
C PHE A 151 2.90 -1.47 1.68
N ASP A 152 4.22 -1.47 1.71
CA ASP A 152 5.02 -0.99 2.85
C ASP A 152 5.96 0.14 2.41
N CYS A 153 5.86 1.30 3.07
CA CYS A 153 6.65 2.50 2.75
C CYS A 153 7.89 2.67 3.64
N GLY A 154 8.22 1.65 4.45
CA GLY A 154 9.30 1.68 5.44
C GLY A 154 10.69 1.58 4.82
N CYS A 155 10.81 1.01 3.61
CA CYS A 155 12.09 0.84 2.94
C CYS A 155 12.72 2.19 2.56
N LYS A 156 14.00 2.38 2.91
CA LYS A 156 14.79 3.57 2.57
C LYS A 156 16.01 3.27 1.68
N GLN A 157 16.05 2.07 1.11
CA GLN A 157 17.10 1.67 0.17
C GLN A 157 16.97 2.39 -1.16
N SER A 158 18.05 2.46 -1.94
CA SER A 158 18.14 3.23 -3.18
C SER A 158 17.58 2.52 -4.42
N TYR A 159 17.08 1.30 -4.30
CA TYR A 159 16.44 0.56 -5.39
C TYR A 159 14.91 0.79 -5.41
N PHE A 160 14.18 0.13 -6.30
CA PHE A 160 12.74 0.34 -6.51
C PHE A 160 11.88 -0.30 -5.41
N ALA A 161 11.96 -1.61 -5.27
CA ALA A 161 11.13 -2.38 -4.36
C ALA A 161 11.76 -3.74 -4.06
N TYR A 162 11.21 -4.44 -3.07
CA TYR A 162 11.49 -5.86 -2.84
C TYR A 162 10.25 -6.59 -2.30
N VAL A 163 10.28 -7.92 -2.40
CA VAL A 163 9.27 -8.84 -1.86
C VAL A 163 9.95 -10.02 -1.20
N TYR A 164 9.25 -10.72 -0.31
CA TYR A 164 9.61 -12.06 0.11
C TYR A 164 8.69 -13.04 -0.65
N PRO A 165 9.20 -13.91 -1.54
CA PRO A 165 8.37 -14.75 -2.41
C PRO A 165 7.44 -15.72 -1.66
N ASP A 166 7.76 -16.05 -0.42
CA ASP A 166 7.01 -16.92 0.49
C ASP A 166 6.01 -16.17 1.38
N GLN A 167 5.91 -14.84 1.25
CA GLN A 167 4.99 -13.98 2.02
C GLN A 167 4.06 -13.14 1.11
N PRO A 168 3.25 -13.79 0.26
CA PRO A 168 2.28 -13.07 -0.57
C PRO A 168 1.22 -12.38 0.29
N TYR A 169 0.72 -11.18 -0.04
CA TYR A 169 1.03 -10.33 -1.21
C TYR A 169 1.64 -8.99 -0.76
N LYS A 170 2.74 -9.05 0.01
CA LYS A 170 3.37 -7.84 0.57
C LYS A 170 4.53 -7.34 -0.30
N VAL A 171 4.45 -6.05 -0.68
CA VAL A 171 5.46 -5.34 -1.48
C VAL A 171 6.05 -4.18 -0.67
N TYR A 172 7.38 -4.10 -0.62
CA TYR A 172 8.10 -3.04 0.08
C TYR A 172 8.65 -2.03 -0.92
N LEU A 173 8.18 -0.79 -0.84
CA LEU A 173 8.50 0.30 -1.77
C LEU A 173 9.65 1.14 -1.22
N CYS A 174 10.71 1.26 -2.02
CA CYS A 174 11.97 1.92 -1.67
C CYS A 174 12.10 3.25 -2.43
N LYS A 175 13.26 3.91 -2.36
CA LYS A 175 13.41 5.31 -2.83
C LYS A 175 13.13 5.49 -4.32
N SER A 176 13.57 4.58 -5.19
CA SER A 176 13.41 4.77 -6.64
C SER A 176 11.98 4.65 -7.13
N PHE A 177 11.11 3.94 -6.40
CA PHE A 177 9.69 3.89 -6.73
C PHE A 177 9.07 5.28 -6.73
N TRP A 178 9.37 6.09 -5.71
CA TRP A 178 8.79 7.43 -5.54
C TRP A 178 9.29 8.46 -6.57
N THR A 179 10.41 8.20 -7.23
CA THR A 179 10.95 9.06 -8.29
C THR A 179 10.65 8.54 -9.69
N ALA A 180 10.01 7.37 -9.80
CA ALA A 180 9.64 6.77 -11.07
C ALA A 180 8.37 7.43 -11.62
N PRO A 181 8.21 7.51 -12.95
CA PRO A 181 6.93 7.91 -13.54
C PRO A 181 5.88 6.82 -13.31
N VAL A 182 4.62 7.25 -13.28
CA VAL A 182 3.44 6.37 -13.41
C VAL A 182 3.22 6.02 -14.87
#